data_AF-A0A8R1DLG2-F1
#
_entry.id   AF-A0A8R1DLG2-F1
#
_cell.length_a   1.000
_cell.length_b   1.000
_cell.length_c   1.000
_cell.angle_alpha   90.00
_cell.angle_beta   90.00
_cell.angle_gamma   90.00
#
_symmetry.space_group_name_H-M   'P 1'
#
loop_
_entity.id
_entity.type
_entity.pdbx_description
1 polymer ?
#
loop_
_entity_poly.entity_id
_entity_poly.type
_entity_poly.pdbx_seq_one_letter_code
_entity_poly.pdbx_strand_id
1 'polypeptide(L)'
;MVRYQRKLLQNSVYGQRNALIVKANSQPYQCGLISMSSPRKLLLLAAMVGVAMAAKCVDGVDNVIKFQDTTKGKGKIIFTDFEVTTYDENKEPSCKKGKAEFRLPGHFKLHKGFITVNEPVTDESSLELALDVEKDSWMIGKVCENGKSQNSFVPDQLCTFQLCQIAPTVCAVLRVKTSGPVDVLPFVQKEPIDIGALPIPQLGGDWKIGAKIQQNKKTLAGVQIGNGKTWLTIYSEEGTGSVNYDPVPPGGPTFDHNEL
;
A
#
# COMPACT_ATOMS: atom_id res chain seq x y z
N MET A 1 20.01 21.47 -43.28
CA MET A 1 19.90 22.95 -43.14
C MET A 1 18.53 23.18 -42.50
N VAL A 2 18.34 23.68 -41.28
CA VAL A 2 18.76 24.97 -40.70
C VAL A 2 18.69 24.87 -39.15
N ARG A 3 19.77 25.33 -38.48
CA ARG A 3 19.94 26.02 -37.16
C ARG A 3 19.00 25.63 -35.99
N TYR A 4 19.42 25.03 -34.88
CA TYR A 4 20.39 25.47 -33.83
C TYR A 4 20.14 26.88 -33.27
N GLN A 5 19.54 26.98 -32.07
CA GLN A 5 19.94 27.92 -31.02
C GLN A 5 19.53 27.36 -29.64
N ARG A 6 20.46 27.53 -28.70
CA ARG A 6 20.56 26.99 -27.35
C ARG A 6 20.89 28.20 -26.46
N LYS A 7 20.19 28.40 -25.33
CA LYS A 7 20.65 29.05 -24.07
C LYS A 7 19.41 29.38 -23.21
N LEU A 8 19.20 28.76 -22.05
CA LEU A 8 19.86 28.92 -20.73
C LEU A 8 19.47 30.21 -19.98
N LEU A 9 18.79 29.98 -18.85
CA LEU A 9 18.93 30.60 -17.51
C LEU A 9 18.87 32.13 -17.37
N GLN A 10 17.93 32.65 -16.57
CA GLN A 10 18.23 33.19 -15.24
C GLN A 10 16.98 33.69 -14.48
N ASN A 11 17.13 33.64 -13.16
CA ASN A 11 16.23 33.94 -12.03
C ASN A 11 15.56 35.33 -12.01
N SER A 12 14.48 35.39 -11.20
CA SER A 12 14.30 36.33 -10.06
C SER A 12 13.11 37.31 -10.14
N VAL A 13 12.12 37.06 -9.27
CA VAL A 13 11.39 38.00 -8.39
C VAL A 13 10.57 39.16 -9.03
N TYR A 14 9.24 39.14 -8.87
CA TYR A 14 8.43 40.16 -8.13
C TYR A 14 6.90 39.98 -8.33
N GLY A 15 6.14 40.07 -7.23
CA GLY A 15 4.74 40.58 -7.15
C GLY A 15 3.59 39.60 -7.50
N GLN A 16 2.83 39.05 -6.54
CA GLN A 16 1.58 39.61 -5.94
C GLN A 16 0.48 39.93 -6.98
N ARG A 17 -0.80 39.57 -6.87
CA ARG A 17 -1.73 39.09 -5.83
C ARG A 17 -3.01 38.63 -6.57
N ASN A 18 -3.76 37.69 -6.02
CA ASN A 18 -5.22 37.81 -5.75
C ASN A 18 -5.75 36.46 -5.26
N ALA A 19 -5.64 36.25 -3.94
CA ALA A 19 -6.38 35.21 -3.24
C ALA A 19 -7.76 35.78 -2.83
N LEU A 20 -8.81 35.10 -3.26
CA LEU A 20 -10.18 35.35 -2.87
C LEU A 20 -10.36 34.81 -1.43
N ILE A 21 -10.45 35.71 -0.47
CA ILE A 21 -10.66 35.38 0.95
C ILE A 21 -12.16 35.17 1.16
N VAL A 22 -12.54 33.94 1.52
CA VAL A 22 -13.86 33.64 2.08
C VAL A 22 -13.93 34.28 3.47
N LYS A 23 -14.88 35.20 3.64
CA LYS A 23 -15.19 35.87 4.91
C LYS A 23 -15.64 34.85 5.96
N ALA A 24 -14.80 34.58 6.95
CA ALA A 24 -15.24 34.08 8.25
C ALA A 24 -15.78 35.26 9.06
N ASN A 25 -17.03 35.13 9.49
CA ASN A 25 -17.74 36.08 10.32
C ASN A 25 -17.25 35.92 11.78
N SER A 26 -16.54 36.91 12.31
CA SER A 26 -16.23 36.99 13.75
C SER A 26 -16.41 38.43 14.23
N GLN A 27 -17.35 38.60 15.15
CA GLN A 27 -17.62 39.87 15.82
C GLN A 27 -16.44 40.30 16.70
N PRO A 28 -16.18 41.61 16.86
CA PRO A 28 -15.13 42.10 17.75
C PRO A 28 -15.61 42.11 19.20
N TYR A 29 -15.05 41.25 20.04
CA TYR A 29 -15.16 41.39 21.49
C TYR A 29 -14.17 42.48 21.95
N GLN A 30 -14.70 43.51 22.60
CA GLN A 30 -13.93 44.59 23.20
C GLN A 30 -12.98 44.04 24.29
N CYS A 31 -11.68 44.32 24.16
CA CYS A 31 -10.72 44.13 25.25
C CYS A 31 -10.96 45.19 26.32
N GLY A 32 -11.61 44.82 27.43
CA GLY A 32 -11.63 45.62 28.65
C GLY A 32 -10.24 45.67 29.30
N LEU A 33 -9.77 46.87 29.60
CA LEU A 33 -8.61 47.12 30.47
C LEU A 33 -8.94 46.60 31.88
N ILE A 34 -8.25 45.53 32.32
CA ILE A 34 -8.33 45.06 33.70
C ILE A 34 -7.21 45.76 34.50
N SER A 35 -7.62 46.70 35.36
CA SER A 35 -6.76 47.33 36.35
C SER A 35 -6.25 46.29 37.35
N MET A 36 -4.94 46.05 37.37
CA MET A 36 -4.28 45.16 38.32
C MET A 36 -4.13 45.86 39.68
N SER A 37 -4.88 45.42 40.68
CA SER A 37 -4.56 45.68 42.09
C SER A 37 -4.59 44.39 42.90
N SER A 38 -3.45 44.10 43.54
CA SER A 38 -3.23 43.16 44.65
C SER A 38 -2.50 41.84 44.31
N PRO A 39 -1.30 41.60 44.89
CA PRO A 39 -0.48 40.43 44.63
C PRO A 39 -0.73 39.37 45.70
N ARG A 40 -1.69 38.47 45.50
CA ARG A 40 -1.83 37.23 46.29
C ARG A 40 -2.87 36.33 45.63
N LYS A 41 -2.42 35.53 44.66
CA LYS A 41 -2.97 34.22 44.20
C LYS A 41 -2.46 33.94 42.78
N LEU A 42 -1.17 33.65 42.70
CA LEU A 42 -0.54 33.02 41.55
C LEU A 42 -0.87 31.52 41.62
N LEU A 43 -2.02 31.08 41.08
CA LEU A 43 -2.29 29.67 40.74
C LEU A 43 -3.71 29.55 40.19
N LEU A 44 -3.84 29.49 38.87
CA LEU A 44 -4.56 28.41 38.16
C LEU A 44 -4.37 28.59 36.65
N LEU A 45 -3.94 27.49 36.04
CA LEU A 45 -3.27 27.42 34.75
C LEU A 45 -4.16 27.83 33.57
N ALA A 46 -3.47 28.41 32.59
CA ALA A 46 -3.94 28.62 31.23
C ALA A 46 -4.50 27.33 30.61
N ALA A 47 -5.69 27.44 30.02
CA ALA A 47 -6.28 26.41 29.18
C ALA A 47 -5.39 26.20 27.94
N MET A 48 -4.61 25.11 27.93
CA MET A 48 -3.98 24.62 26.71
C MET A 48 -5.04 23.92 25.85
N VAL A 49 -5.64 24.65 24.92
CA VAL A 49 -6.38 24.05 23.79
C VAL A 49 -5.33 23.46 22.84
N GLY A 50 -4.91 22.23 23.11
CA GLY A 50 -4.11 21.46 22.17
C GLY A 50 -4.99 21.03 21.00
N VAL A 51 -4.97 21.79 19.90
CA VAL A 51 -5.48 21.28 18.63
C VAL A 51 -4.51 20.18 18.22
N ALA A 52 -4.89 18.93 18.44
CA ALA A 52 -4.21 17.78 17.89
C ALA A 52 -4.38 17.84 16.37
N MET A 53 -3.45 18.52 15.69
CA MET A 53 -3.28 18.39 14.26
C MET A 53 -2.95 16.91 14.02
N ALA A 54 -3.93 16.14 13.55
CA ALA A 54 -3.64 14.83 12.98
C ALA A 54 -2.57 15.08 11.90
N ALA A 55 -1.37 14.52 12.10
CA ALA A 55 -0.29 14.65 11.13
C ALA A 55 -0.85 14.22 9.77
N LYS A 56 -0.88 15.14 8.81
CA LYS A 56 -1.35 14.85 7.46
C LYS A 56 -0.44 13.78 6.85
N CYS A 57 -1.04 12.83 6.15
CA CYS A 57 -0.31 11.79 5.44
C CYS A 57 0.57 12.41 4.34
N VAL A 58 1.89 12.17 4.39
CA VAL A 58 2.82 12.64 3.37
C VAL A 58 2.99 11.55 2.31
N ASP A 59 2.64 11.89 1.06
CA ASP A 59 2.75 10.97 -0.07
C ASP A 59 4.20 10.58 -0.35
N GLY A 60 4.43 9.30 -0.65
CA GLY A 60 5.74 8.70 -0.84
C GLY A 60 6.56 8.56 0.45
N VAL A 61 5.99 8.86 1.63
CA VAL A 61 6.65 8.72 2.92
C VAL A 61 5.81 7.88 3.86
N ASP A 62 4.62 8.36 4.23
CA ASP A 62 3.78 7.71 5.24
C ASP A 62 2.90 6.60 4.65
N ASN A 63 2.56 6.69 3.36
CA ASN A 63 1.74 5.71 2.64
C ASN A 63 2.56 4.63 1.92
N VAL A 64 3.83 4.43 2.30
CA VAL A 64 4.73 3.46 1.64
C VAL A 64 4.77 2.14 2.39
N ILE A 65 4.42 1.06 1.69
CA ILE A 65 4.62 -0.33 2.09
C ILE A 65 5.94 -0.82 1.48
N LYS A 66 6.86 -1.25 2.34
CA LYS A 66 8.16 -1.81 1.91
C LYS A 66 8.12 -3.33 1.96
N PHE A 67 8.63 -3.97 0.93
CA PHE A 67 8.80 -5.42 0.86
C PHE A 67 10.27 -5.80 1.02
N GLN A 68 10.51 -6.90 1.74
CA GLN A 68 11.84 -7.48 1.89
C GLN A 68 11.90 -8.84 1.23
N ASP A 69 13.02 -9.11 0.56
CA ASP A 69 13.35 -10.44 0.07
C ASP A 69 13.55 -11.42 1.23
N THR A 70 12.80 -12.53 1.21
CA THR A 70 12.87 -13.56 2.24
C THR A 70 13.94 -14.61 1.93
N THR A 71 14.48 -14.63 0.72
CA THR A 71 15.55 -15.55 0.31
C THR A 71 16.94 -15.10 0.77
N LYS A 72 17.06 -13.89 1.33
CA LYS A 72 18.30 -13.27 1.80
C LYS A 72 19.36 -13.20 0.68
N GLY A 73 18.91 -12.87 -0.53
CA GLY A 73 19.74 -12.76 -1.73
C GLY A 73 20.22 -14.10 -2.31
N LYS A 74 19.63 -15.23 -1.89
CA LYS A 74 20.00 -16.57 -2.37
C LYS A 74 18.97 -17.17 -3.33
N GLY A 75 17.86 -16.48 -3.57
CA GLY A 75 16.84 -16.88 -4.53
C GLY A 75 17.36 -16.87 -5.97
N LYS A 76 16.67 -17.62 -6.83
CA LYS A 76 16.83 -17.50 -8.29
C LYS A 76 16.38 -16.13 -8.79
N ILE A 77 15.40 -15.57 -8.11
CA ILE A 77 14.87 -14.24 -8.35
C ILE A 77 14.98 -13.47 -7.03
N ILE A 78 15.55 -12.27 -7.09
CA ILE A 78 15.75 -11.40 -5.93
C ILE A 78 14.96 -10.12 -6.17
N PHE A 79 14.14 -9.76 -5.19
CA PHE A 79 13.48 -8.46 -5.12
C PHE A 79 14.31 -7.51 -4.26
N THR A 80 14.54 -6.29 -4.73
CA THR A 80 15.33 -5.28 -4.00
C THR A 80 14.61 -3.95 -4.02
N ASP A 81 14.61 -3.26 -2.87
CA ASP A 81 13.97 -1.96 -2.67
C ASP A 81 12.55 -1.88 -3.25
N PHE A 82 11.76 -2.93 -3.05
CA PHE A 82 10.42 -3.02 -3.59
C PHE A 82 9.44 -2.29 -2.64
N GLU A 83 8.82 -1.23 -3.13
CA GLU A 83 7.98 -0.32 -2.37
C GLU A 83 6.71 0.00 -3.15
N VAL A 84 5.57 -0.04 -2.46
CA VAL A 84 4.25 0.25 -3.00
C VAL A 84 3.62 1.37 -2.17
N THR A 85 3.05 2.37 -2.83
CA THR A 85 2.27 3.42 -2.18
C THR A 85 0.79 3.07 -2.17
N THR A 86 0.09 3.36 -1.07
CA THR A 86 -1.36 3.14 -0.91
C THR A 86 -2.13 4.45 -0.92
N TYR A 87 -3.35 4.40 -1.46
CA TYR A 87 -4.27 5.53 -1.56
C TYR A 87 -5.70 5.08 -1.26
N ASP A 88 -6.52 6.00 -0.77
CA ASP A 88 -7.96 5.79 -0.59
C ASP A 88 -8.74 5.97 -1.90
N GLU A 89 -10.05 5.76 -1.89
CA GLU A 89 -10.94 5.90 -3.06
C GLU A 89 -10.84 7.24 -3.80
N ASN A 90 -10.45 8.31 -3.10
CA ASN A 90 -10.28 9.65 -3.66
C ASN A 90 -8.86 9.87 -4.21
N LYS A 91 -8.03 8.83 -4.22
CA LYS A 91 -6.61 8.83 -4.59
C LYS A 91 -5.76 9.71 -3.65
N GLU A 92 -6.20 9.89 -2.41
CA GLU A 92 -5.40 10.55 -1.37
C GLU A 92 -4.49 9.54 -0.66
N PRO A 93 -3.26 9.92 -0.26
CA PRO A 93 -2.33 9.01 0.40
C PRO A 93 -2.90 8.45 1.70
N SER A 94 -2.89 7.13 1.83
CA SER A 94 -3.53 6.43 2.95
C SER A 94 -2.51 5.99 4.02
N CYS A 95 -2.67 6.52 5.24
CA CYS A 95 -1.86 6.10 6.38
C CYS A 95 -2.56 6.30 7.73
N LYS A 96 -2.13 5.51 8.71
CA LYS A 96 -2.59 5.55 10.09
C LYS A 96 -1.38 5.71 11.02
N LYS A 97 -1.36 6.82 11.78
CA LYS A 97 -0.28 7.14 12.73
C LYS A 97 1.12 7.13 12.06
N GLY A 98 1.23 7.70 10.86
CA GLY A 98 2.49 7.78 10.11
C GLY A 98 2.99 6.45 9.53
N LYS A 99 2.10 5.47 9.37
CA LYS A 99 2.39 4.18 8.73
C LYS A 99 1.36 3.88 7.66
N ALA A 100 1.78 3.23 6.58
CA ALA A 100 0.91 2.92 5.48
C ALA A 100 -0.31 2.12 5.96
N GLU A 101 -1.48 2.52 5.49
CA GLU A 101 -2.73 1.81 5.70
C GLU A 101 -3.28 1.49 4.31
N PHE A 102 -3.79 0.27 4.15
CA PHE A 102 -4.47 -0.14 2.93
C PHE A 102 -5.98 0.02 3.14
N ARG A 103 -6.63 0.91 2.38
CA ARG A 103 -8.08 1.14 2.47
C ARG A 103 -8.81 0.41 1.36
N LEU A 104 -9.97 -0.14 1.70
CA LEU A 104 -10.88 -0.82 0.81
C LEU A 104 -12.25 -0.11 0.83
N PRO A 105 -12.79 0.28 -0.34
CA PRO A 105 -12.07 0.40 -1.62
C PRO A 105 -10.87 1.36 -1.56
N GLY A 106 -9.95 1.22 -2.51
CA GLY A 106 -8.76 2.06 -2.59
C GLY A 106 -7.83 1.68 -3.72
N HIS A 107 -6.64 2.27 -3.73
CA HIS A 107 -5.68 2.09 -4.81
C HIS A 107 -4.28 1.81 -4.28
N PHE A 108 -3.47 1.14 -5.10
CA PHE A 108 -2.05 1.01 -4.84
C PHE A 108 -1.23 1.24 -6.10
N LYS A 109 -0.02 1.77 -5.92
CA LYS A 109 0.90 2.07 -7.02
C LYS A 109 2.29 1.61 -6.67
N LEU A 110 2.95 0.94 -7.60
CA LEU A 110 4.37 0.63 -7.46
C LEU A 110 5.17 1.96 -7.41
N HIS A 111 5.87 2.18 -6.30
CA HIS A 111 6.65 3.39 -6.06
C HIS A 111 8.11 3.20 -6.46
N LYS A 112 8.67 2.04 -6.11
CA LYS A 112 10.06 1.65 -6.36
C LYS A 112 10.14 0.13 -6.43
N GLY A 113 11.06 -0.41 -7.21
CA GLY A 113 11.34 -1.84 -7.13
C GLY A 113 12.33 -2.30 -8.18
N PHE A 114 13.18 -3.24 -7.79
CA PHE A 114 14.12 -3.89 -8.69
C PHE A 114 13.96 -5.40 -8.61
N ILE A 115 14.12 -6.06 -9.76
CA ILE A 115 14.19 -7.51 -9.87
C ILE A 115 15.56 -7.89 -10.43
N THR A 116 16.21 -8.85 -9.79
CA THR A 116 17.39 -9.54 -10.34
C THR A 116 17.03 -11.00 -10.59
N VAL A 117 17.22 -11.47 -11.82
CA VAL A 117 17.04 -12.87 -12.21
C VAL A 117 18.44 -13.50 -12.30
N ASN A 118 18.84 -14.24 -11.27
CA ASN A 118 20.13 -14.93 -11.22
C ASN A 118 20.14 -16.18 -12.12
N GLU A 119 19.01 -16.87 -12.14
CA GLU A 119 18.75 -18.06 -12.93
C GLU A 119 17.42 -17.91 -13.67
N PRO A 120 17.41 -17.99 -15.01
CA PRO A 120 16.18 -17.95 -15.80
C PRO A 120 15.18 -19.03 -15.40
N VAL A 121 13.90 -18.71 -15.48
CA VAL A 121 12.82 -19.68 -15.35
C VAL A 121 12.31 -20.06 -16.75
N THR A 122 12.48 -21.33 -17.11
CA THR A 122 12.19 -21.83 -18.47
C THR A 122 10.83 -22.52 -18.59
N ASP A 123 10.29 -23.03 -17.48
CA ASP A 123 8.93 -23.58 -17.42
C ASP A 123 8.06 -22.66 -16.56
N GLU A 124 7.16 -21.95 -17.20
CA GLU A 124 6.29 -20.96 -16.53
C GLU A 124 4.95 -21.56 -16.11
N SER A 125 4.56 -22.68 -16.71
CA SER A 125 3.27 -23.32 -16.50
C SER A 125 3.11 -23.89 -15.08
N SER A 126 4.23 -24.00 -14.36
CA SER A 126 4.33 -24.52 -13.00
C SER A 126 4.72 -23.45 -11.97
N LEU A 127 4.67 -22.15 -12.32
CA LEU A 127 5.00 -21.07 -11.39
C LEU A 127 3.82 -20.69 -10.51
N GLU A 128 3.93 -21.11 -9.25
CA GLU A 128 2.94 -20.87 -8.21
C GLU A 128 3.37 -19.67 -7.35
N LEU A 129 2.44 -18.76 -7.10
CA LEU A 129 2.54 -17.73 -6.08
C LEU A 129 1.87 -18.25 -4.81
N ALA A 130 2.67 -18.74 -3.88
CA ALA A 130 2.23 -19.29 -2.61
C ALA A 130 2.22 -18.19 -1.52
N LEU A 131 1.06 -17.91 -0.93
CA LEU A 131 0.89 -16.86 0.06
C LEU A 131 1.21 -17.33 1.49
N ASP A 132 1.71 -16.40 2.29
CA ASP A 132 1.87 -16.50 3.75
C ASP A 132 1.11 -15.30 4.35
N VAL A 133 -0.05 -15.55 4.96
CA VAL A 133 -0.96 -14.49 5.46
C VAL A 133 -1.37 -14.81 6.89
N GLU A 134 -1.22 -13.85 7.79
CA GLU A 134 -1.59 -13.95 9.20
C GLU A 134 -2.33 -12.69 9.63
N LYS A 135 -3.44 -12.85 10.34
CA LYS A 135 -4.18 -11.76 10.97
C LYS A 135 -3.77 -11.64 12.43
N ASP A 136 -3.63 -10.41 12.94
CA ASP A 136 -3.45 -10.16 14.37
C ASP A 136 -4.78 -10.34 15.10
N SER A 137 -5.20 -11.59 15.24
CA SER A 137 -6.44 -11.99 15.90
C SER A 137 -6.26 -13.36 16.50
N TRP A 138 -6.62 -13.50 17.77
CA TRP A 138 -6.56 -14.77 18.48
C TRP A 138 -7.47 -15.85 17.87
N MET A 139 -8.56 -15.43 17.20
CA MET A 139 -9.56 -16.32 16.60
C MET A 139 -9.19 -16.74 15.17
N ILE A 140 -8.62 -15.82 14.37
CA ILE A 140 -8.32 -16.06 12.94
C ILE A 140 -6.86 -16.50 12.77
N GLY A 141 -5.91 -15.80 13.40
CA GLY A 141 -4.49 -16.12 13.36
C GLY A 141 -3.94 -16.31 11.95
N LYS A 142 -3.21 -17.41 11.75
CA LYS A 142 -2.66 -17.80 10.44
C LYS A 142 -3.78 -18.19 9.48
N VAL A 143 -3.75 -17.60 8.29
CA VAL A 143 -4.72 -17.86 7.21
C VAL A 143 -4.11 -18.69 6.11
N CYS A 144 -2.94 -18.28 5.59
CA CYS A 144 -2.19 -19.02 4.59
C CYS A 144 -0.77 -19.28 5.11
N GLU A 145 -0.25 -20.49 4.90
CA GLU A 145 1.14 -20.85 5.18
C GLU A 145 1.69 -21.68 4.02
N ASN A 146 2.71 -21.15 3.35
CA ASN A 146 3.31 -21.73 2.14
C ASN A 146 2.27 -22.10 1.07
N GLY A 147 1.29 -21.23 0.85
CA GLY A 147 0.26 -21.42 -0.16
C GLY A 147 -0.86 -22.38 0.23
N LYS A 148 -0.88 -22.87 1.47
CA LYS A 148 -1.95 -23.71 1.99
C LYS A 148 -2.76 -22.97 3.04
N SER A 149 -4.08 -23.13 2.98
CA SER A 149 -4.95 -22.62 4.02
C SER A 149 -4.68 -23.31 5.35
N GLN A 150 -4.74 -22.52 6.42
CA GLN A 150 -4.62 -22.97 7.80
C GLN A 150 -5.95 -22.86 8.56
N ASN A 151 -7.03 -22.40 7.91
CA ASN A 151 -8.34 -22.31 8.53
C ASN A 151 -9.46 -22.78 7.59
N SER A 152 -10.57 -23.23 8.17
CA SER A 152 -11.70 -23.78 7.41
C SER A 152 -12.48 -22.74 6.61
N PHE A 153 -12.26 -21.45 6.87
CA PHE A 153 -13.00 -20.35 6.24
C PHE A 153 -12.38 -19.90 4.91
N VAL A 154 -11.08 -20.15 4.72
CA VAL A 154 -10.34 -19.79 3.52
C VAL A 154 -9.99 -21.06 2.75
N PRO A 155 -10.50 -21.25 1.52
CA PRO A 155 -10.11 -22.39 0.71
C PRO A 155 -8.66 -22.26 0.20
N ASP A 156 -7.98 -23.40 0.00
CA ASP A 156 -6.58 -23.46 -0.47
C ASP A 156 -6.33 -22.67 -1.77
N GLN A 157 -7.35 -22.60 -2.63
CA GLN A 157 -7.32 -21.87 -3.90
C GLN A 157 -7.10 -20.36 -3.71
N LEU A 158 -7.39 -19.80 -2.54
CA LEU A 158 -7.11 -18.40 -2.22
C LEU A 158 -5.72 -18.19 -1.62
N CYS A 159 -5.01 -19.26 -1.26
CA CYS A 159 -3.65 -19.19 -0.74
C CYS A 159 -2.59 -19.43 -1.83
N THR A 160 -2.95 -19.99 -2.99
CA THR A 160 -2.03 -20.21 -4.11
C THR A 160 -2.64 -19.74 -5.43
N PHE A 161 -1.87 -18.94 -6.17
CA PHE A 161 -2.25 -18.45 -7.49
C PHE A 161 -1.23 -18.86 -8.54
N GLN A 162 -1.65 -19.02 -9.80
CA GLN A 162 -0.71 -19.20 -10.90
C GLN A 162 -0.13 -17.84 -11.30
N LEU A 163 1.18 -17.64 -11.07
CA LEU A 163 1.83 -16.34 -11.20
C LEU A 163 1.64 -15.73 -12.59
N CYS A 164 1.82 -16.52 -13.65
CA CYS A 164 1.77 -16.02 -15.02
C CYS A 164 0.34 -15.78 -15.52
N GLN A 165 -0.68 -16.31 -14.85
CA GLN A 165 -2.07 -15.98 -15.15
C GLN A 165 -2.43 -14.59 -14.62
N ILE A 166 -1.93 -14.23 -13.43
CA ILE A 166 -2.24 -12.94 -12.79
C ILE A 166 -1.26 -11.82 -13.20
N ALA A 167 -0.03 -12.15 -13.59
CA ALA A 167 1.02 -11.19 -13.91
C ALA A 167 1.87 -11.65 -15.12
N PRO A 168 1.30 -11.72 -16.33
CA PRO A 168 2.00 -12.24 -17.52
C PRO A 168 3.25 -11.44 -17.90
N THR A 169 3.26 -10.12 -17.66
CA THR A 169 4.42 -9.26 -17.93
C THR A 169 5.60 -9.56 -17.02
N VAL A 170 5.35 -9.94 -15.76
CA VAL A 170 6.40 -10.33 -14.82
C VAL A 170 7.08 -11.61 -15.31
N CYS A 171 6.32 -12.61 -15.78
CA CYS A 171 6.89 -13.86 -16.26
C CYS A 171 7.84 -13.68 -17.46
N ALA A 172 7.52 -12.76 -18.38
CA ALA A 172 8.43 -12.43 -19.48
C ALA A 172 9.82 -11.97 -19.01
N VAL A 173 9.90 -11.22 -17.90
CA VAL A 173 11.16 -10.78 -17.29
C VAL A 173 11.92 -11.95 -16.67
N LEU A 174 11.21 -12.92 -16.06
CA LEU A 174 11.83 -14.08 -15.40
C LEU A 174 12.53 -15.05 -16.36
N ARG A 175 12.26 -14.97 -17.66
CA ARG A 175 12.88 -15.82 -18.69
C ARG A 175 14.33 -15.46 -19.02
N VAL A 176 14.79 -14.27 -18.63
CA VAL A 176 16.10 -13.77 -19.05
C VAL A 176 16.94 -13.48 -17.82
N LYS A 177 18.14 -14.07 -17.79
CA LYS A 177 19.12 -13.75 -16.75
C LYS A 177 19.49 -12.28 -16.87
N THR A 178 19.37 -11.54 -15.78
CA THR A 178 19.73 -10.13 -15.74
C THR A 178 21.20 -9.98 -15.35
N SER A 179 21.90 -9.00 -15.92
CA SER A 179 23.28 -8.67 -15.52
C SER A 179 23.36 -7.94 -14.17
N GLY A 180 22.22 -7.54 -13.60
CA GLY A 180 22.08 -6.85 -12.33
C GLY A 180 20.61 -6.48 -12.06
N PRO A 181 20.34 -5.64 -11.04
CA PRO A 181 18.98 -5.20 -10.73
C PRO A 181 18.34 -4.43 -11.89
N VAL A 182 17.17 -4.88 -12.33
CA VAL A 182 16.35 -4.23 -13.36
C VAL A 182 15.20 -3.49 -12.69
N ASP A 183 15.05 -2.20 -13.01
CA ASP A 183 13.91 -1.40 -12.54
C ASP A 183 12.61 -1.93 -13.14
N VAL A 184 11.63 -2.21 -12.27
CA VAL A 184 10.34 -2.74 -12.70
C VAL A 184 9.28 -1.68 -13.01
N LEU A 185 9.49 -0.42 -12.63
CA LEU A 185 8.56 0.68 -12.89
C LEU A 185 8.15 0.81 -14.37
N PRO A 186 9.04 0.60 -15.36
CA PRO A 186 8.64 0.67 -16.78
C PRO A 186 7.69 -0.45 -17.24
N PHE A 187 7.62 -1.57 -16.52
CA PHE A 187 6.79 -2.73 -16.89
C PHE A 187 5.43 -2.75 -16.19
N VAL A 188 5.24 -1.90 -15.18
CA VAL A 188 3.98 -1.78 -14.44
C VAL A 188 3.18 -0.61 -15.02
N GLN A 189 1.86 -0.75 -15.05
CA GLN A 189 0.98 0.32 -15.51
C GLN A 189 1.21 1.57 -14.66
N LYS A 190 1.24 2.74 -15.31
CA LYS A 190 1.45 4.03 -14.62
C LYS A 190 0.29 4.39 -13.70
N GLU A 191 -0.88 3.85 -13.99
CA GLU A 191 -2.09 4.06 -13.21
C GLU A 191 -2.10 3.17 -11.97
N PRO A 192 -2.56 3.69 -10.81
CA PRO A 192 -2.78 2.89 -9.63
C PRO A 192 -3.70 1.70 -9.96
N ILE A 193 -3.43 0.56 -9.34
CA ILE A 193 -4.31 -0.60 -9.42
C ILE A 193 -5.46 -0.37 -8.43
N ASP A 194 -6.67 -0.39 -8.97
CA ASP A 194 -7.90 -0.19 -8.22
C ASP A 194 -8.30 -1.49 -7.54
N ILE A 195 -8.54 -1.44 -6.22
CA ILE A 195 -9.15 -2.53 -5.47
C ILE A 195 -10.50 -2.04 -4.97
N GLY A 196 -11.57 -2.65 -5.49
CA GLY A 196 -12.94 -2.35 -5.14
C GLY A 196 -13.28 -2.69 -3.68
N ALA A 197 -14.51 -2.36 -3.27
CA ALA A 197 -15.04 -2.79 -1.99
C ALA A 197 -15.05 -4.31 -1.92
N LEU A 198 -14.51 -4.87 -0.83
CA LEU A 198 -14.63 -6.29 -0.53
C LEU A 198 -15.63 -6.42 0.63
N PRO A 199 -16.80 -7.05 0.43
CA PRO A 199 -17.86 -7.13 1.44
C PRO A 199 -17.54 -8.23 2.48
N ILE A 200 -16.36 -8.17 3.07
CA ILE A 200 -15.91 -9.11 4.08
C ILE A 200 -15.44 -8.27 5.28
N PRO A 201 -16.34 -7.99 6.26
CA PRO A 201 -16.01 -7.19 7.44
C PRO A 201 -14.79 -7.73 8.20
N GLN A 202 -14.59 -9.04 8.12
CA GLN A 202 -13.45 -9.77 8.69
C GLN A 202 -12.09 -9.35 8.10
N LEU A 203 -12.05 -8.61 6.98
CA LEU A 203 -10.81 -8.13 6.37
C LEU A 203 -10.19 -6.96 7.14
N GLY A 204 -10.99 -6.14 7.83
CA GLY A 204 -10.48 -5.02 8.60
C GLY A 204 -9.56 -5.48 9.74
N GLY A 205 -8.44 -4.78 9.96
CA GLY A 205 -7.50 -5.06 11.04
C GLY A 205 -6.05 -5.15 10.58
N ASP A 206 -5.20 -5.71 11.42
CA ASP A 206 -3.76 -5.76 11.20
C ASP A 206 -3.33 -7.12 10.64
N TRP A 207 -2.54 -7.11 9.57
CA TRP A 207 -2.16 -8.31 8.80
C TRP A 207 -0.66 -8.37 8.52
N LYS A 208 -0.08 -9.57 8.60
CA LYS A 208 1.20 -9.89 7.96
C LYS A 208 0.92 -10.54 6.62
N ILE A 209 1.65 -10.10 5.62
CA ILE A 209 1.51 -10.58 4.25
C ILE A 209 2.90 -10.89 3.70
N GLY A 210 3.04 -12.08 3.15
CA GLY A 210 4.19 -12.54 2.40
C GLY A 210 3.73 -13.44 1.24
N ALA A 211 4.64 -13.63 0.30
CA ALA A 211 4.43 -14.50 -0.83
C ALA A 211 5.75 -15.13 -1.26
N LYS A 212 5.67 -16.34 -1.80
CA LYS A 212 6.80 -17.08 -2.37
C LYS A 212 6.46 -17.45 -3.80
N ILE A 213 7.38 -17.21 -4.72
CA ILE A 213 7.32 -17.80 -6.05
C ILE A 213 7.93 -19.18 -5.95
N GLN A 214 7.15 -20.21 -6.26
CA GLN A 214 7.52 -21.60 -6.16
C GLN A 214 7.37 -22.29 -7.51
N GLN A 215 8.23 -23.28 -7.73
CA GLN A 215 8.12 -24.20 -8.84
C GLN A 215 8.42 -25.60 -8.32
N ASN A 216 7.51 -26.54 -8.51
CA ASN A 216 7.65 -27.91 -8.01
C ASN A 216 7.97 -27.93 -6.50
N LYS A 217 7.30 -27.09 -5.70
CA LYS A 217 7.52 -26.88 -4.25
C LYS A 217 8.89 -26.32 -3.86
N LYS A 218 9.76 -25.99 -4.82
CA LYS A 218 11.02 -25.30 -4.57
C LYS A 218 10.78 -23.80 -4.61
N THR A 219 11.17 -23.10 -3.56
CA THR A 219 11.10 -21.62 -3.52
C THR A 219 12.17 -21.04 -4.45
N LEU A 220 11.72 -20.26 -5.43
CA LEU A 220 12.57 -19.54 -6.38
C LEU A 220 12.82 -18.10 -5.92
N ALA A 221 11.82 -17.49 -5.28
CA ALA A 221 11.81 -16.13 -4.79
C ALA A 221 10.87 -16.01 -3.58
N GLY A 222 11.03 -14.97 -2.77
CA GLY A 222 10.01 -14.65 -1.78
C GLY A 222 10.11 -13.23 -1.28
N VAL A 223 8.95 -12.66 -0.95
CA VAL A 223 8.81 -11.30 -0.45
C VAL A 223 7.89 -11.30 0.76
N GLN A 224 8.10 -10.35 1.67
CA GLN A 224 7.22 -10.12 2.80
C GLN A 224 7.14 -8.62 3.10
N ILE A 225 6.04 -8.17 3.68
CA ILE A 225 5.92 -6.79 4.15
C ILE A 225 6.85 -6.57 5.35
N GLY A 226 7.66 -5.51 5.27
CA GLY A 226 8.64 -5.16 6.28
C GLY A 226 9.58 -6.32 6.61
N ASN A 227 9.91 -6.51 7.88
CA ASN A 227 10.84 -7.54 8.33
C ASN A 227 10.15 -8.84 8.80
N GLY A 228 8.90 -9.06 8.40
CA GLY A 228 8.09 -10.21 8.84
C GLY A 228 7.52 -10.08 10.26
N LYS A 229 7.86 -9.00 10.98
CA LYS A 229 7.19 -8.60 12.23
C LYS A 229 6.31 -7.37 12.05
N THR A 230 6.27 -6.83 10.84
CA THR A 230 5.48 -5.64 10.50
C THR A 230 4.06 -6.06 10.18
N TRP A 231 3.11 -5.45 10.88
CA TRP A 231 1.70 -5.56 10.58
C TRP A 231 1.28 -4.38 9.69
N LEU A 232 0.57 -4.68 8.61
CA LEU A 232 -0.11 -3.73 7.75
C LEU A 232 -1.56 -3.59 8.22
N THR A 233 -1.99 -2.38 8.52
CA THR A 233 -3.40 -2.12 8.78
C THR A 233 -4.16 -2.12 7.46
N ILE A 234 -5.19 -2.97 7.38
CA ILE A 234 -6.23 -2.94 6.35
C ILE A 234 -7.47 -2.32 6.97
N TYR A 235 -7.96 -1.24 6.36
CA TYR A 235 -9.24 -0.65 6.67
C TYR A 235 -10.23 -1.05 5.57
N SER A 236 -11.40 -1.54 5.97
CA SER A 236 -12.51 -1.81 5.06
C SER A 236 -13.72 -1.09 5.61
N GLU A 237 -14.43 -0.32 4.78
CA GLU A 237 -15.75 0.15 5.16
C GLU A 237 -16.70 -1.04 5.30
N GLU A 238 -17.51 -1.06 6.36
CA GLU A 238 -18.62 -2.00 6.48
C GLU A 238 -19.63 -1.66 5.37
N GLY A 239 -19.72 -2.53 4.35
CA GLY A 239 -20.44 -2.23 3.12
C GLY A 239 -21.93 -1.96 3.34
N THR A 240 -22.39 -0.79 2.92
CA THR A 240 -23.82 -0.51 2.64
C THR A 240 -24.15 -0.62 1.15
N GLY A 241 -23.22 -1.11 0.31
CA GLY A 241 -23.37 -1.23 -1.13
C GLY A 241 -23.39 -2.68 -1.62
N SER A 242 -24.37 -3.03 -2.44
CA SER A 242 -24.35 -4.24 -3.27
C SER A 242 -23.37 -4.05 -4.42
N VAL A 243 -22.34 -4.89 -4.50
CA VAL A 243 -21.36 -4.87 -5.60
C VAL A 243 -21.65 -6.05 -6.53
N ASN A 244 -21.77 -5.77 -7.83
CA ASN A 244 -21.75 -6.79 -8.87
C ASN A 244 -20.30 -7.26 -9.04
N TYR A 245 -20.05 -8.53 -8.76
CA TYR A 245 -18.79 -9.16 -9.13
C TYR A 245 -18.70 -9.23 -10.65
N ASP A 246 -17.62 -8.72 -11.24
CA ASP A 246 -17.25 -9.15 -12.58
C ASP A 246 -17.06 -10.68 -12.54
N PRO A 247 -17.66 -11.43 -13.47
CA PRO A 247 -17.61 -12.88 -13.44
C PRO A 247 -16.16 -13.34 -13.46
N VAL A 248 -15.81 -14.19 -12.48
CA VAL A 248 -14.55 -14.93 -12.44
C VAL A 248 -14.33 -15.53 -13.84
N PRO A 249 -13.12 -15.39 -14.43
CA PRO A 249 -12.82 -15.96 -15.75
C PRO A 249 -13.25 -17.42 -15.80
N PRO A 250 -13.87 -17.89 -16.89
CA PRO A 250 -14.42 -19.24 -16.96
C PRO A 250 -13.33 -20.28 -16.64
N GLY A 251 -13.54 -21.03 -15.55
CA GLY A 251 -12.58 -21.99 -15.00
C GLY A 251 -12.07 -21.71 -13.57
N GLY A 252 -12.41 -20.57 -12.97
CA GLY A 252 -12.15 -20.30 -11.55
C GLY A 252 -13.21 -20.88 -10.59
N PRO A 253 -12.90 -20.99 -9.29
CA PRO A 253 -13.85 -21.51 -8.30
C PRO A 253 -15.08 -20.60 -8.18
N THR A 254 -16.26 -21.19 -8.25
CA THR A 254 -17.54 -20.54 -7.91
C THR A 254 -17.62 -20.41 -6.40
N PHE A 255 -17.63 -19.18 -5.89
CA PHE A 255 -17.91 -18.90 -4.49
C PHE A 255 -19.42 -18.67 -4.35
N ASP A 256 -20.12 -19.60 -3.67
CA ASP A 256 -21.50 -19.35 -3.25
C ASP A 256 -21.46 -18.44 -2.03
N HIS A 257 -21.94 -17.22 -2.20
CA HIS A 257 -21.93 -16.18 -1.19
C HIS A 257 -23.09 -16.30 -0.17
N ASN A 258 -23.89 -17.38 -0.24
CA ASN A 258 -25.02 -17.60 0.68
C ASN A 258 -24.66 -18.36 1.97
N GLU A 259 -23.39 -18.73 2.19
CA GLU A 259 -22.96 -19.45 3.41
C GLU A 259 -21.93 -18.69 4.27
N LEU A 260 -22.02 -17.35 4.32
CA LEU A 260 -21.32 -16.52 5.30
C LEU A 260 -22.30 -15.90 6.32
#